data_AF-A0A420SSQ3-F1
#
_entry.id   AF-A0A420SSQ3-F1
#
_cell.length_a   1.000
_cell.length_b   1.000
_cell.length_c   1.000
_cell.angle_alpha   90.00
_cell.angle_beta   90.00
_cell.angle_gamma   90.00
#
_symmetry.space_group_name_H-M   'P 1'
#
loop_
_entity.id
_entity.type
_entity.pdbx_description
1 polymer ?
#
loop_
_entity_poly.entity_id
_entity_poly.type
_entity_poly.pdbx_seq_one_letter_code
_entity_poly.pdbx_strand_id
1 'polypeptide(L)'
;MHRPRRGLRMESVRASSSLNPQATIFPRKVGYRGFFLFSENLRPPTNHQDLDQAAKMGALKYVEELQKKKQSDVVAFLLRVRCWELRQLNVIHRASRPSRLDKARRLGYKAKQGYVIYRVRVRRGGRKRPAPKGATYGKPTNQGINQLKYQRSLKATAEERVGRRCANLRVLNSYWINQDSTYKYYEVILVDPQHKAIRIDPRINWIVNPVHKHRESRGLTATGKKSRGLNKGHRYNKTQAGRRKTWKRHNTLSLWRYR
;
A
#
# COMPACT_ATOMS: atom_id res chain seq x y z
N MET A 1 -2.60 -58.44 -54.25
CA MET A 1 -1.44 -58.44 -53.32
C MET A 1 -1.86 -57.64 -52.07
N HIS A 2 -2.41 -58.21 -50.99
CA HIS A 2 -1.92 -59.31 -50.14
C HIS A 2 -0.60 -58.97 -49.39
N ARG A 3 -0.74 -58.30 -48.22
CA ARG A 3 -0.18 -58.56 -46.84
C ARG A 3 1.23 -59.19 -46.66
N PRO A 4 1.88 -59.15 -45.46
CA PRO A 4 1.53 -58.46 -44.18
C PRO A 4 2.70 -57.85 -43.34
N ARG A 5 2.32 -57.16 -42.24
CA ARG A 5 2.93 -57.11 -40.87
C ARG A 5 4.46 -57.23 -40.68
N ARG A 6 5.01 -56.28 -39.92
CA ARG A 6 5.62 -56.57 -38.59
C ARG A 6 5.19 -55.50 -37.58
N GLY A 7 4.92 -55.91 -36.35
CA GLY A 7 4.67 -55.03 -35.22
C GLY A 7 5.47 -55.48 -34.01
N LEU A 8 5.94 -54.53 -33.22
CA LEU A 8 6.46 -54.70 -31.85
C LEU A 8 5.84 -53.54 -31.06
N ARG A 9 4.74 -53.79 -30.33
CA ARG A 9 4.65 -54.32 -28.96
C ARG A 9 4.80 -53.19 -27.93
N MET A 10 3.78 -53.00 -27.11
CA MET A 10 3.74 -51.98 -26.06
C MET A 10 4.77 -52.26 -24.96
N GLU A 11 5.33 -51.21 -24.37
CA GLU A 11 5.64 -51.21 -22.95
C GLU A 11 5.00 -50.00 -22.27
N SER A 12 4.16 -50.29 -21.28
CA SER A 12 3.56 -49.29 -20.40
C SER A 12 4.54 -49.02 -19.26
N VAL A 13 5.02 -47.77 -19.14
CA VAL A 13 5.81 -47.36 -17.97
C VAL A 13 4.84 -47.23 -16.79
N ARG A 14 4.67 -48.33 -16.05
CA ARG A 14 3.91 -48.36 -14.80
C ARG A 14 4.63 -47.53 -13.75
N ALA A 15 3.89 -46.73 -13.01
CA ALA A 15 4.38 -46.17 -11.76
C ALA A 15 4.58 -47.30 -10.74
N SER A 16 5.82 -47.53 -10.30
CA SER A 16 6.14 -48.47 -9.23
C SER A 16 6.34 -47.72 -7.91
N SER A 17 5.37 -47.87 -7.01
CA SER A 17 5.52 -47.53 -5.60
C SER A 17 6.39 -48.59 -4.91
N SER A 18 7.57 -48.21 -4.42
CA SER A 18 8.40 -49.06 -3.55
C SER A 18 8.54 -48.42 -2.16
N LEU A 19 7.73 -48.90 -1.22
CA LEU A 19 8.01 -48.79 0.21
C LEU A 19 9.06 -49.84 0.59
N ASN A 20 10.06 -49.47 1.40
CA ASN A 20 10.64 -50.36 2.41
C ASN A 20 11.35 -49.56 3.51
N PRO A 21 11.51 -50.10 4.74
CA PRO A 21 11.47 -49.28 5.95
C PRO A 21 12.63 -49.56 6.94
N GLN A 22 12.56 -48.91 8.12
CA GLN A 22 13.42 -49.13 9.30
C GLN A 22 14.91 -48.71 9.08
N ALA A 23 15.76 -48.38 10.06
CA ALA A 23 15.76 -48.44 11.54
C ALA A 23 16.72 -47.32 12.08
N THR A 24 16.78 -46.84 13.33
CA THR A 24 15.98 -47.01 14.56
C THR A 24 16.27 -45.88 15.59
N ILE A 25 15.25 -45.48 16.36
CA ILE A 25 15.24 -45.21 17.83
C ILE A 25 16.47 -44.55 18.51
N PHE A 26 16.27 -43.42 19.21
CA PHE A 26 16.37 -43.30 20.69
C PHE A 26 15.55 -42.07 21.19
N PRO A 27 14.90 -42.09 22.37
CA PRO A 27 13.83 -41.13 22.70
C PRO A 27 14.27 -40.01 23.66
N ARG A 28 13.49 -38.92 23.70
CA ARG A 28 13.46 -38.02 24.87
C ARG A 28 12.03 -37.93 25.41
N LYS A 29 11.88 -38.25 26.70
CA LYS A 29 10.67 -38.03 27.51
C LYS A 29 10.54 -36.55 27.89
N VAL A 30 9.45 -36.26 28.62
CA VAL A 30 9.11 -35.03 29.36
C VAL A 30 8.52 -33.92 28.47
N GLY A 31 7.25 -33.55 28.63
CA GLY A 31 6.21 -34.14 29.49
C GLY A 31 4.87 -33.44 29.35
N TYR A 32 3.76 -34.19 29.46
CA TYR A 32 2.42 -33.61 29.54
C TYR A 32 2.17 -33.04 30.94
N ARG A 33 1.70 -31.79 31.02
CA ARG A 33 1.11 -31.21 32.24
C ARG A 33 -0.01 -30.24 31.89
N GLY A 34 -1.18 -30.44 32.49
CA GLY A 34 -2.13 -29.37 32.77
C GLY A 34 -3.04 -28.91 31.62
N PHE A 35 -4.03 -29.72 31.28
CA PHE A 35 -5.36 -29.17 30.98
C PHE A 35 -5.92 -28.63 32.30
N PHE A 36 -6.12 -27.31 32.49
CA PHE A 36 -7.02 -26.76 33.54
C PHE A 36 -7.28 -25.26 33.32
N LEU A 37 -8.57 -24.87 33.32
CA LEU A 37 -9.13 -23.53 33.54
C LEU A 37 -8.52 -22.33 32.78
N PHE A 38 -8.96 -22.11 31.53
CA PHE A 38 -8.93 -20.77 30.91
C PHE A 38 -10.20 -19.97 31.25
N SER A 39 -10.45 -19.74 32.54
CA SER A 39 -11.63 -19.02 33.04
C SER A 39 -11.31 -18.11 34.23
N GLU A 40 -10.22 -17.35 34.15
CA GLU A 40 -10.01 -16.20 35.02
C GLU A 40 -9.04 -15.22 34.38
N ASN A 41 -9.52 -14.03 34.01
CA ASN A 41 -8.83 -12.72 34.02
C ASN A 41 -9.64 -11.66 33.24
N LEU A 42 -10.90 -11.49 33.65
CA LEU A 42 -11.62 -10.22 33.52
C LEU A 42 -11.53 -9.44 34.85
N ARG A 43 -10.33 -9.40 35.46
CA ARG A 43 -10.08 -8.54 36.62
C ARG A 43 -9.82 -7.13 36.11
N PRO A 44 -10.50 -6.08 36.62
CA PRO A 44 -10.10 -4.70 36.35
C PRO A 44 -8.67 -4.48 36.89
N PRO A 45 -7.85 -3.64 36.24
CA PRO A 45 -6.49 -3.38 36.71
C PRO A 45 -6.52 -2.72 38.09
N THR A 46 -6.13 -3.46 39.12
CA THR A 46 -6.08 -3.01 40.53
C THR A 46 -4.83 -2.21 40.88
N ASN A 47 -3.94 -1.99 39.91
CA ASN A 47 -2.65 -1.38 40.12
C ASN A 47 -2.71 0.13 39.79
N HIS A 48 -2.60 1.00 40.80
CA HIS A 48 -2.73 2.44 40.62
C HIS A 48 -1.74 3.02 39.58
N GLN A 49 -0.55 2.43 39.44
CA GLN A 49 0.45 2.86 38.46
C GLN A 49 0.01 2.61 37.00
N ASP A 50 -0.75 1.54 36.73
CA ASP A 50 -1.28 1.25 35.38
C ASP A 50 -2.46 2.18 35.03
N LEU A 51 -3.25 2.57 36.03
CA LEU A 51 -4.31 3.58 35.89
C LEU A 51 -3.73 4.97 35.59
N ASP A 52 -2.64 5.36 36.26
CA ASP A 52 -1.92 6.62 36.02
C ASP A 52 -1.25 6.65 34.63
N GLN A 53 -0.69 5.52 34.20
CA GLN A 53 -0.10 5.36 32.86
C GLN A 53 -1.18 5.45 31.76
N ALA A 54 -2.41 5.01 32.04
CA ALA A 54 -3.56 5.19 31.16
C ALA A 54 -4.05 6.65 31.15
N ALA A 55 -4.16 7.31 32.31
CA ALA A 55 -4.55 8.72 32.41
C ALA A 55 -3.59 9.66 31.64
N LYS A 56 -2.29 9.33 31.59
CA LYS A 56 -1.27 10.06 30.81
C LYS A 56 -1.46 10.03 29.28
N MET A 57 -2.27 9.14 28.73
CA MET A 57 -2.35 8.92 27.28
C MET A 57 -3.52 9.67 26.62
N GLY A 58 -3.20 10.68 25.80
CA GLY A 58 -4.24 11.44 25.08
C GLY A 58 -5.05 10.58 24.09
N ALA A 59 -6.37 10.84 24.00
CA ALA A 59 -7.36 10.03 23.26
C ALA A 59 -6.95 9.53 21.85
N LEU A 60 -6.21 10.33 21.07
CA LEU A 60 -5.73 9.95 19.73
C LEU A 60 -4.76 8.76 19.74
N LYS A 61 -4.08 8.51 20.87
CA LYS A 61 -3.18 7.37 21.07
C LYS A 61 -3.96 6.05 21.16
N TYR A 62 -5.06 6.02 21.93
CA TYR A 62 -5.97 4.88 21.96
C TYR A 62 -6.56 4.55 20.59
N VAL A 63 -6.99 5.58 19.84
CA VAL A 63 -7.48 5.41 18.46
C VAL A 63 -6.39 4.83 17.55
N GLU A 64 -5.12 5.22 17.71
CA GLU A 64 -4.02 4.61 16.99
C GLU A 64 -3.84 3.12 17.33
N GLU A 65 -3.80 2.75 18.61
CA GLU A 65 -3.56 1.37 19.03
C GLU A 65 -4.71 0.43 18.60
N LEU A 66 -5.96 0.86 18.72
CA LEU A 66 -7.13 0.18 18.13
C LEU A 66 -6.95 -0.01 16.62
N GLN A 67 -6.50 1.04 15.91
CA GLN A 67 -6.26 0.97 14.47
C GLN A 67 -5.01 0.15 14.07
N LYS A 68 -4.18 -0.31 15.01
CA LYS A 68 -3.16 -1.35 14.73
C LYS A 68 -3.81 -2.74 14.70
N LYS A 69 -4.62 -3.08 15.71
CA LYS A 69 -5.34 -4.36 15.88
C LYS A 69 -6.54 -4.53 14.92
N LYS A 70 -6.35 -4.39 13.60
CA LYS A 70 -7.45 -4.40 12.60
C LYS A 70 -8.21 -5.71 12.44
N GLN A 71 -7.69 -6.80 12.98
CA GLN A 71 -8.33 -8.11 12.96
C GLN A 71 -9.27 -8.33 14.16
N SER A 72 -9.30 -7.45 15.16
CA SER A 72 -10.28 -7.56 16.24
C SER A 72 -11.70 -7.34 15.73
N ASP A 73 -12.67 -8.01 16.33
CA ASP A 73 -14.06 -8.05 15.85
C ASP A 73 -14.68 -6.65 15.74
N VAL A 74 -14.42 -5.79 16.74
CA VAL A 74 -14.86 -4.38 16.74
C VAL A 74 -14.37 -3.62 15.50
N VAL A 75 -13.09 -3.77 15.13
CA VAL A 75 -12.51 -3.05 13.98
C VAL A 75 -12.90 -3.72 12.67
N ALA A 76 -12.98 -5.05 12.63
CA ALA A 76 -13.43 -5.82 11.48
C ALA A 76 -14.89 -5.51 11.12
N PHE A 77 -15.78 -5.48 12.11
CA PHE A 77 -17.19 -5.08 11.98
C PHE A 77 -17.32 -3.64 11.47
N LEU A 78 -16.64 -2.69 12.12
CA LEU A 78 -16.65 -1.28 11.72
C LEU A 78 -16.14 -1.09 10.28
N LEU A 79 -15.09 -1.81 9.88
CA LEU A 79 -14.59 -1.79 8.51
C LEU A 79 -15.58 -2.45 7.53
N ARG A 80 -16.28 -3.52 7.91
CA ARG A 80 -17.29 -4.17 7.07
C ARG A 80 -18.45 -3.21 6.74
N VAL A 81 -19.02 -2.55 7.75
CA VAL A 81 -20.10 -1.56 7.58
C VAL A 81 -19.63 -0.38 6.73
N ARG A 82 -18.48 0.23 7.05
CA ARG A 82 -17.89 1.32 6.24
C ARG A 82 -17.59 0.90 4.80
N CYS A 83 -17.26 -0.35 4.55
CA CYS A 83 -16.98 -0.85 3.19
C CYS A 83 -18.27 -1.02 2.37
N TRP A 84 -19.40 -1.27 3.01
CA TRP A 84 -20.71 -1.23 2.36
C TRP A 84 -21.09 0.21 1.96
N GLU A 85 -21.00 1.18 2.89
CA GLU A 85 -21.22 2.62 2.60
C GLU A 85 -20.37 3.11 1.41
N LEU A 86 -19.06 2.86 1.47
CA LEU A 86 -18.10 3.31 0.44
C LEU A 86 -18.29 2.64 -0.94
N ARG A 87 -19.04 1.53 -1.04
CA ARG A 87 -19.39 0.90 -2.33
C ARG A 87 -20.55 1.63 -3.01
N GLN A 88 -21.55 2.09 -2.26
CA GLN A 88 -22.68 2.86 -2.80
C GLN A 88 -22.26 4.26 -3.27
N LEU A 89 -21.31 4.87 -2.57
CA LEU A 89 -20.82 6.21 -2.90
C LEU A 89 -19.98 6.27 -4.19
N ASN A 90 -20.01 7.45 -4.84
CA ASN A 90 -19.27 7.74 -6.07
C ASN A 90 -17.76 7.51 -5.95
N VAL A 91 -17.13 7.18 -7.09
CA VAL A 91 -15.70 6.78 -7.19
C VAL A 91 -14.74 7.78 -6.55
N ILE A 92 -15.05 9.08 -6.68
CA ILE A 92 -14.40 10.20 -6.01
C ILE A 92 -15.52 11.07 -5.43
N HIS A 93 -15.50 11.29 -4.12
CA HIS A 93 -16.46 12.19 -3.44
C HIS A 93 -15.79 12.94 -2.29
N ARG A 94 -16.31 14.12 -1.96
CA ARG A 94 -15.84 14.93 -0.83
C ARG A 94 -16.34 14.29 0.47
N ALA A 95 -15.46 14.19 1.47
CA ALA A 95 -15.85 13.85 2.85
C ALA A 95 -15.97 15.13 3.68
N SER A 96 -17.00 15.22 4.52
CA SER A 96 -17.20 16.34 5.45
C SER A 96 -16.15 16.36 6.57
N ARG A 97 -15.76 15.17 7.06
CA ARG A 97 -14.80 14.96 8.16
C ARG A 97 -13.91 13.74 7.89
N PRO A 98 -12.65 13.70 8.39
CA PRO A 98 -11.79 12.52 8.24
C PRO A 98 -12.40 11.29 8.92
N SER A 99 -12.38 10.14 8.25
CA SER A 99 -12.78 8.86 8.88
C SER A 99 -11.79 8.36 9.95
N ARG A 100 -10.60 8.98 9.99
CA ARG A 100 -9.46 8.66 10.87
C ARG A 100 -8.69 9.93 11.25
N LEU A 101 -9.15 10.61 12.32
CA LEU A 101 -8.54 11.85 12.79
C LEU A 101 -7.08 11.66 13.26
N ASP A 102 -6.78 10.51 13.88
CA ASP A 102 -5.44 10.08 14.31
C ASP A 102 -4.44 10.18 13.15
N LYS A 103 -4.81 9.59 12.01
CA LYS A 103 -3.92 9.44 10.86
C LYS A 103 -3.88 10.70 10.02
N ALA A 104 -5.02 11.40 9.89
CA ALA A 104 -5.11 12.67 9.21
C ALA A 104 -4.19 13.71 9.88
N ARG A 105 -4.28 13.89 11.21
CA ARG A 105 -3.46 14.85 11.97
C ARG A 105 -1.96 14.58 11.80
N ARG A 106 -1.53 13.32 11.89
CA ARG A 106 -0.11 12.94 11.68
C ARG A 106 0.42 13.24 10.27
N LEU A 107 -0.47 13.31 9.28
CA LEU A 107 -0.12 13.60 7.89
C LEU A 107 -0.31 15.07 7.50
N GLY A 108 -0.57 15.94 8.49
CA GLY A 108 -0.62 17.40 8.34
C GLY A 108 -2.03 17.99 8.20
N TYR A 109 -3.10 17.21 8.39
CA TYR A 109 -4.46 17.76 8.47
C TYR A 109 -4.66 18.60 9.73
N LYS A 110 -5.31 19.75 9.58
CA LYS A 110 -5.81 20.59 10.66
C LYS A 110 -7.29 20.89 10.40
N ALA A 111 -8.09 20.90 11.46
CA ALA A 111 -9.51 21.24 11.39
C ALA A 111 -9.66 22.77 11.35
N LYS A 112 -9.40 23.36 10.17
CA LYS A 112 -9.63 24.77 9.87
C LYS A 112 -10.01 24.92 8.39
N GLN A 113 -10.57 26.08 8.04
CA GLN A 113 -10.95 26.38 6.67
C GLN A 113 -9.75 26.29 5.69
N GLY A 114 -10.03 25.90 4.45
CA GLY A 114 -9.03 25.64 3.41
C GLY A 114 -8.43 24.22 3.43
N TYR A 115 -8.68 23.39 4.44
CA TYR A 115 -8.42 21.94 4.37
C TYR A 115 -9.64 21.19 3.87
N VAL A 116 -9.46 20.26 2.93
CA VAL A 116 -10.53 19.43 2.37
C VAL A 116 -10.08 17.97 2.29
N ILE A 117 -11.01 17.04 2.47
CA ILE A 117 -10.75 15.60 2.35
C ILE A 117 -11.63 15.03 1.25
N TYR A 118 -11.02 14.22 0.39
CA TYR A 118 -11.73 13.44 -0.63
C TYR A 118 -11.48 11.95 -0.42
N ARG A 119 -12.56 11.17 -0.47
CA ARG A 119 -12.52 9.72 -0.51
C ARG A 119 -12.43 9.27 -1.97
N VAL A 120 -11.59 8.28 -2.24
CA VAL A 120 -11.40 7.72 -3.59
C VAL A 120 -11.20 6.21 -3.53
N ARG A 121 -11.86 5.49 -4.46
CA ARG A 121 -11.63 4.05 -4.67
C ARG A 121 -10.71 3.78 -5.88
N VAL A 122 -9.78 2.84 -5.71
CA VAL A 122 -8.85 2.39 -6.75
C VAL A 122 -8.91 0.87 -6.85
N ARG A 123 -9.11 0.36 -8.07
CA ARG A 123 -9.24 -1.08 -8.34
C ARG A 123 -7.96 -1.81 -7.94
N ARG A 124 -8.10 -2.96 -7.29
CA ARG A 124 -7.03 -3.90 -6.90
C ARG A 124 -6.54 -4.69 -8.12
N GLY A 125 -5.38 -5.32 -7.97
CA GLY A 125 -4.77 -6.20 -8.97
C GLY A 125 -3.56 -5.60 -9.68
N GLY A 126 -3.06 -6.33 -10.68
CA GLY A 126 -2.03 -5.85 -11.61
C GLY A 126 -2.60 -4.91 -12.67
N ARG A 127 -1.76 -4.52 -13.64
CA ARG A 127 -2.19 -3.73 -14.80
C ARG A 127 -1.88 -4.51 -16.07
N LYS A 128 -2.92 -5.04 -16.73
CA LYS A 128 -2.80 -5.65 -18.06
C LYS A 128 -2.18 -4.65 -19.04
N ARG A 129 -1.27 -5.10 -19.90
CA ARG A 129 -0.76 -4.28 -21.01
C ARG A 129 -1.91 -3.93 -21.97
N PRO A 130 -2.06 -2.67 -22.40
CA PRO A 130 -2.92 -2.34 -23.53
C PRO A 130 -2.26 -2.87 -24.81
N ALA A 131 -2.73 -4.02 -25.28
CA ALA A 131 -2.29 -4.67 -26.50
C ALA A 131 -3.54 -5.25 -27.19
N PRO A 132 -3.89 -4.84 -28.42
CA PRO A 132 -5.04 -5.38 -29.15
C PRO A 132 -4.96 -6.90 -29.26
N LYS A 133 -6.06 -7.59 -28.92
CA LYS A 133 -6.15 -9.07 -28.82
C LYS A 133 -5.09 -9.77 -27.93
N GLY A 134 -4.22 -9.03 -27.24
CA GLY A 134 -3.02 -9.58 -26.61
C GLY A 134 -1.88 -9.91 -27.61
N ALA A 135 -1.95 -9.45 -28.85
CA ALA A 135 -0.83 -9.54 -29.77
C ALA A 135 0.27 -8.54 -29.36
N THR A 136 1.50 -9.00 -29.21
CA THR A 136 2.67 -8.16 -28.91
C THR A 136 3.82 -8.54 -29.82
N TYR A 137 4.30 -7.58 -30.61
CA TYR A 137 5.33 -7.80 -31.62
C TYR A 137 6.75 -7.66 -31.04
N GLY A 138 7.72 -8.29 -31.71
CA GLY A 138 9.13 -8.26 -31.34
C GLY A 138 9.57 -9.35 -30.36
N LYS A 139 10.73 -9.12 -29.71
CA LYS A 139 11.46 -10.13 -28.92
C LYS A 139 10.60 -10.78 -27.82
N PRO A 140 10.68 -12.11 -27.58
CA PRO A 140 9.86 -12.83 -26.60
C PRO A 140 9.82 -12.24 -25.19
N THR A 141 10.93 -11.67 -24.71
CA THR A 141 11.00 -10.96 -23.40
C THR A 141 9.94 -9.87 -23.23
N ASN A 142 9.49 -9.24 -24.33
CA ASN A 142 8.51 -8.18 -24.31
C ASN A 142 7.06 -8.67 -24.48
N GLN A 143 6.78 -9.97 -24.59
CA GLN A 143 5.44 -10.49 -24.90
C GLN A 143 4.53 -10.63 -23.66
N GLY A 144 5.04 -10.37 -22.45
CA GLY A 144 4.26 -10.44 -21.21
C GLY A 144 3.13 -9.40 -21.12
N ILE A 145 1.91 -9.87 -20.78
CA ILE A 145 0.68 -9.04 -20.75
C ILE A 145 -0.01 -9.02 -19.39
N ASN A 146 -0.29 -10.19 -18.80
CA ASN A 146 -1.16 -10.31 -17.62
C ASN A 146 -0.43 -10.11 -16.27
N GLN A 147 0.78 -10.67 -16.13
CA GLN A 147 1.48 -10.70 -14.84
C GLN A 147 2.16 -9.37 -14.46
N LEU A 148 2.13 -8.37 -15.35
CA LEU A 148 2.75 -7.06 -15.16
C LEU A 148 2.23 -6.31 -13.91
N LYS A 149 3.17 -5.78 -13.12
CA LYS A 149 2.88 -4.96 -11.93
C LYS A 149 3.10 -3.48 -12.25
N TYR A 150 2.22 -2.62 -11.75
CA TYR A 150 2.34 -1.18 -12.00
C TYR A 150 3.43 -0.56 -11.11
N GLN A 151 4.27 0.29 -11.70
CA GLN A 151 5.43 0.89 -11.03
C GLN A 151 5.07 1.87 -9.91
N ARG A 152 3.88 2.50 -9.97
CA ARG A 152 3.35 3.36 -8.90
C ARG A 152 2.41 2.54 -8.00
N SER A 153 2.45 2.78 -6.70
CA SER A 153 1.49 2.17 -5.77
C SER A 153 0.06 2.66 -6.01
N LEU A 154 -0.96 1.84 -5.68
CA LEU A 154 -2.38 2.20 -5.80
C LEU A 154 -2.73 3.51 -5.06
N LYS A 155 -2.03 3.80 -3.97
CA LYS A 155 -2.17 5.03 -3.19
C LYS A 155 -1.68 6.27 -3.95
N ALA A 156 -0.64 6.15 -4.79
CA ALA A 156 -0.20 7.24 -5.67
C ALA A 156 -1.22 7.46 -6.80
N THR A 157 -1.80 6.39 -7.35
CA THR A 157 -2.91 6.47 -8.31
C THR A 157 -4.15 7.14 -7.70
N ALA A 158 -4.42 6.93 -6.41
CA ALA A 158 -5.49 7.60 -5.67
C ALA A 158 -5.23 9.13 -5.57
N GLU A 159 -4.03 9.52 -5.14
CA GLU A 159 -3.60 10.93 -5.09
C GLU A 159 -3.72 11.61 -6.46
N GLU A 160 -3.24 10.96 -7.52
CA GLU A 160 -3.27 11.47 -8.89
C GLU A 160 -4.70 11.60 -9.46
N ARG A 161 -5.60 10.64 -9.18
CA ARG A 161 -7.01 10.72 -9.58
C ARG A 161 -7.72 11.92 -8.95
N VAL A 162 -7.50 12.15 -7.66
CA VAL A 162 -8.12 13.26 -6.93
C VAL A 162 -7.50 14.60 -7.34
N GLY A 163 -6.17 14.67 -7.51
CA GLY A 163 -5.48 15.88 -7.99
C GLY A 163 -5.92 16.31 -9.39
N ARG A 164 -6.26 15.37 -10.29
CA ARG A 164 -6.87 15.68 -11.60
C ARG A 164 -8.31 16.16 -11.48
N ARG A 165 -9.12 15.56 -10.60
CA ARG A 165 -10.53 15.99 -10.39
C ARG A 165 -10.64 17.34 -9.69
N CYS A 166 -9.67 17.69 -8.85
CA CYS A 166 -9.65 18.91 -8.03
C CYS A 166 -8.42 19.78 -8.36
N ALA A 167 -8.24 20.15 -9.63
CA ALA A 167 -6.99 20.76 -10.14
C ALA A 167 -6.56 22.06 -9.41
N ASN A 168 -7.52 22.85 -8.92
CA ASN A 168 -7.25 24.09 -8.19
C ASN A 168 -6.64 23.84 -6.81
N LEU A 169 -6.94 22.68 -6.19
CA LEU A 169 -6.44 22.31 -4.87
C LEU A 169 -5.00 21.74 -4.95
N ARG A 170 -4.36 21.63 -3.79
CA ARG A 170 -3.02 21.03 -3.62
C ARG A 170 -3.13 19.75 -2.81
N VAL A 171 -2.74 18.62 -3.39
CA VAL A 171 -2.62 17.35 -2.65
C VAL A 171 -1.48 17.48 -1.64
N LEU A 172 -1.81 17.38 -0.34
CA LEU A 172 -0.83 17.37 0.74
C LEU A 172 -0.26 15.97 0.93
N ASN A 173 -1.14 15.02 1.25
CA ASN A 173 -0.82 13.61 1.54
C ASN A 173 -2.10 12.76 1.44
N SER A 174 -2.01 11.45 1.65
CA SER A 174 -3.19 10.57 1.75
C SER A 174 -2.97 9.40 2.72
N TYR A 175 -4.03 8.69 3.09
CA TYR A 175 -3.99 7.47 3.91
C TYR A 175 -5.04 6.45 3.48
N TRP A 176 -4.79 5.19 3.84
CA TRP A 176 -5.72 4.08 3.62
C TRP A 176 -6.85 4.14 4.65
N ILE A 177 -8.09 3.91 4.20
CA ILE A 177 -9.26 3.81 5.09
C ILE A 177 -9.86 2.40 5.11
N ASN A 178 -9.92 1.71 3.96
CA ASN A 178 -10.60 0.42 3.84
C ASN A 178 -10.19 -0.36 2.57
N GLN A 179 -10.56 -1.64 2.48
CA GLN A 179 -10.42 -2.44 1.25
C GLN A 179 -11.51 -3.52 1.17
N ASP A 180 -12.03 -3.76 -0.03
CA ASP A 180 -12.77 -4.99 -0.37
C ASP A 180 -11.91 -5.85 -1.32
N SER A 181 -12.46 -6.93 -1.88
CA SER A 181 -11.78 -7.81 -2.86
C SER A 181 -11.34 -7.09 -4.13
N THR A 182 -12.12 -6.12 -4.60
CA THR A 182 -12.01 -5.46 -5.92
C THR A 182 -11.36 -4.08 -5.84
N TYR A 183 -11.45 -3.38 -4.70
CA TYR A 183 -11.04 -1.99 -4.52
C TYR A 183 -10.27 -1.76 -3.21
N LYS A 184 -9.39 -0.75 -3.22
CA LYS A 184 -8.87 -0.10 -2.01
C LYS A 184 -9.34 1.33 -1.95
N TYR A 185 -9.71 1.75 -0.74
CA TYR A 185 -10.25 3.07 -0.44
C TYR A 185 -9.20 3.90 0.29
N TYR A 186 -9.04 5.14 -0.14
CA TYR A 186 -8.10 6.11 0.42
C TYR A 186 -8.81 7.44 0.70
N GLU A 187 -8.39 8.12 1.76
CA GLU A 187 -8.69 9.53 1.98
C GLU A 187 -7.46 10.36 1.60
N VAL A 188 -7.66 11.31 0.69
CA VAL A 188 -6.65 12.26 0.22
C VAL A 188 -6.91 13.59 0.92
N ILE A 189 -5.88 14.13 1.58
CA ILE A 189 -5.90 15.45 2.21
C ILE A 189 -5.48 16.46 1.16
N LEU A 190 -6.35 17.42 0.89
CA LEU A 190 -6.11 18.55 0.01
C LEU A 190 -6.14 19.86 0.80
N VAL A 191 -5.44 20.85 0.24
CA VAL A 191 -5.37 22.21 0.75
C VAL A 191 -5.72 23.17 -0.38
N ASP A 192 -6.56 24.15 -0.08
CA ASP A 192 -6.86 25.26 -0.98
C ASP A 192 -5.79 26.36 -0.85
N PRO A 193 -5.00 26.65 -1.91
CA PRO A 193 -3.97 27.68 -1.88
C PRO A 193 -4.51 29.12 -1.99
N GLN A 194 -5.78 29.31 -2.35
CA GLN A 194 -6.42 30.63 -2.45
C GLN A 194 -7.02 31.08 -1.10
N HIS A 195 -7.34 30.13 -0.21
CA HIS A 195 -7.99 30.42 1.07
C HIS A 195 -7.09 31.23 2.05
N LYS A 196 -7.61 32.35 2.59
CA LYS A 196 -6.89 33.26 3.51
C LYS A 196 -6.22 32.52 4.67
N ALA A 197 -6.97 31.67 5.39
CA ALA A 197 -6.46 30.88 6.52
C ALA A 197 -5.35 29.85 6.18
N ILE A 198 -5.08 29.56 4.90
CA ILE A 198 -3.92 28.76 4.46
C ILE A 198 -2.73 29.67 4.15
N ARG A 199 -2.98 30.81 3.48
CA ARG A 199 -1.94 31.77 3.10
C ARG A 199 -1.28 32.43 4.31
N ILE A 200 -2.06 32.70 5.36
CA ILE A 200 -1.60 33.36 6.60
C ILE A 200 -0.80 32.41 7.50
N ASP A 201 -1.06 31.10 7.49
CA ASP A 201 -0.41 30.16 8.42
C ASP A 201 1.00 29.75 7.95
N PRO A 202 2.07 30.16 8.67
CA PRO A 202 3.45 29.90 8.28
C PRO A 202 3.83 28.40 8.26
N ARG A 203 3.03 27.52 8.87
CA ARG A 203 3.30 26.07 8.90
C ARG A 203 2.89 25.36 7.62
N ILE A 204 2.01 25.96 6.80
CA ILE A 204 1.47 25.36 5.58
C ILE A 204 1.57 26.27 4.34
N ASN A 205 1.80 27.58 4.51
CA ASN A 205 1.91 28.56 3.42
C ASN A 205 2.85 28.13 2.28
N TRP A 206 3.92 27.37 2.57
CA TRP A 206 4.82 26.79 1.57
C TRP A 206 4.07 26.10 0.43
N ILE A 207 2.94 25.42 0.68
CA ILE A 207 2.18 24.68 -0.36
C ILE A 207 1.51 25.59 -1.39
N VAL A 208 1.38 26.89 -1.09
CA VAL A 208 0.78 27.91 -1.96
C VAL A 208 1.70 28.26 -3.12
N ASN A 209 3.03 28.19 -2.92
CA ASN A 209 4.02 28.61 -3.92
C ASN A 209 3.87 27.82 -5.23
N PRO A 210 4.05 28.45 -6.41
CA PRO A 210 3.75 27.84 -7.71
C PRO A 210 4.56 26.56 -7.98
N VAL A 211 5.76 26.43 -7.40
CA VAL A 211 6.61 25.23 -7.46
C VAL A 211 5.95 23.98 -6.87
N HIS A 212 4.87 24.12 -6.09
CA HIS A 212 4.09 23.04 -5.49
C HIS A 212 2.78 22.70 -6.24
N LYS A 213 2.54 23.25 -7.44
CA LYS A 213 1.51 22.75 -8.38
C LYS A 213 1.70 21.26 -8.69
N HIS A 214 0.63 20.47 -8.70
CA HIS A 214 0.63 19.04 -9.07
C HIS A 214 1.79 18.18 -8.50
N ARG A 215 1.91 18.14 -7.17
CA ARG A 215 2.94 17.33 -6.46
C ARG A 215 2.71 15.83 -6.64
N GLU A 216 1.45 15.42 -6.72
CA GLU A 216 1.00 14.05 -6.96
C GLU A 216 1.48 13.52 -8.31
N SER A 217 1.24 14.26 -9.40
CA SER A 217 1.67 13.90 -10.76
C SER A 217 3.19 13.76 -10.90
N ARG A 218 3.95 14.61 -10.19
CA ARG A 218 5.43 14.60 -10.12
C ARG A 218 6.00 13.60 -9.10
N GLY A 219 5.15 12.89 -8.34
CA GLY A 219 5.56 11.92 -7.32
C GLY A 219 6.35 12.55 -6.16
N LEU A 220 5.99 13.77 -5.74
CA LEU A 220 6.60 14.51 -4.63
C LEU A 220 5.84 14.37 -3.30
N THR A 221 4.68 13.72 -3.31
CA THR A 221 3.98 13.26 -2.09
C THR A 221 4.81 12.20 -1.36
N ALA A 222 4.51 11.93 -0.08
CA ALA A 222 5.19 10.87 0.68
C ALA A 222 5.10 9.50 -0.02
N THR A 223 3.93 9.22 -0.61
CA THR A 223 3.68 8.01 -1.41
C THR A 223 4.52 7.96 -2.68
N GLY A 224 4.59 9.07 -3.43
CA GLY A 224 5.41 9.18 -4.64
C GLY A 224 6.91 9.05 -4.36
N LYS A 225 7.41 9.71 -3.31
CA LYS A 225 8.81 9.61 -2.86
C LYS A 225 9.21 8.16 -2.53
N LYS A 226 8.36 7.43 -1.77
CA LYS A 226 8.56 6.00 -1.49
C LYS A 226 8.60 5.15 -2.76
N SER A 227 7.65 5.37 -3.67
CA SER A 227 7.56 4.63 -4.95
C SER A 227 8.76 4.88 -5.87
N ARG A 228 9.42 6.04 -5.77
CA ARG A 228 10.62 6.41 -6.52
C ARG A 228 11.92 5.86 -5.92
N GLY A 229 11.88 5.19 -4.77
CA GLY A 229 13.08 4.75 -4.06
C GLY A 229 13.96 5.91 -3.59
N LEU A 230 13.36 7.04 -3.17
CA LEU A 230 14.11 8.17 -2.61
C LEU A 230 14.37 7.94 -1.13
N ASN A 231 15.60 7.56 -0.78
CA ASN A 231 16.08 7.37 0.59
C ASN A 231 17.62 7.53 0.64
N LYS A 232 18.23 7.40 1.82
CA LYS A 232 19.67 7.52 2.08
C LYS A 232 20.35 6.14 2.22
N GLY A 233 21.66 6.09 1.99
CA GLY A 233 22.50 4.90 2.17
C GLY A 233 22.75 4.09 0.90
N HIS A 234 23.69 3.14 0.97
CA HIS A 234 24.29 2.43 -0.18
C HIS A 234 23.28 1.81 -1.17
N ARG A 235 22.12 1.34 -0.70
CA ARG A 235 21.05 0.76 -1.52
C ARG A 235 20.36 1.77 -2.46
N TYR A 236 20.61 3.07 -2.30
CA TYR A 236 19.91 4.16 -3.00
C TYR A 236 20.81 5.02 -3.88
N ASN A 237 22.09 4.67 -4.05
CA ASN A 237 23.06 5.41 -4.89
C ASN A 237 22.52 5.67 -6.31
N LYS A 238 21.82 4.67 -6.89
CA LYS A 238 21.22 4.76 -8.24
C LYS A 238 19.85 5.48 -8.29
N THR A 239 19.30 5.94 -7.16
CA THR A 239 17.96 6.55 -7.09
C THR A 239 17.88 7.88 -6.34
N GLN A 240 18.83 8.24 -5.48
CA GLN A 240 18.81 9.40 -4.57
C GLN A 240 18.43 10.73 -5.26
N ALA A 241 19.07 11.07 -6.39
CA ALA A 241 18.76 12.27 -7.18
C ALA A 241 17.67 12.05 -8.25
N GLY A 242 17.07 10.86 -8.29
CA GLY A 242 16.17 10.36 -9.33
C GLY A 242 16.89 9.47 -10.34
N ARG A 243 16.38 8.23 -10.52
CA ARG A 243 16.98 7.17 -11.37
C ARG A 243 17.49 7.65 -12.74
N ARG A 244 16.69 8.42 -13.48
CA ARG A 244 17.08 8.94 -14.81
C ARG A 244 18.16 10.02 -14.74
N LYS A 245 18.19 10.86 -13.70
CA LYS A 245 19.24 11.89 -13.50
C LYS A 245 20.58 11.23 -13.18
N THR A 246 20.59 10.25 -12.27
CA THR A 246 21.82 9.48 -11.97
C THR A 246 22.30 8.69 -13.19
N TRP A 247 21.40 8.00 -13.89
CA TRP A 247 21.77 7.28 -15.12
C TRP A 247 22.36 8.22 -16.18
N LYS A 248 21.72 9.37 -16.46
CA LYS A 248 22.27 10.34 -17.43
C LYS A 248 23.68 10.77 -17.03
N ARG A 249 23.92 11.14 -15.76
CA ARG A 249 25.26 11.53 -15.27
C ARG A 249 26.32 10.47 -15.58
N HIS A 250 26.04 9.20 -15.31
CA HIS A 250 27.03 8.12 -15.47
C HIS A 250 27.26 7.72 -16.94
N ASN A 251 26.36 8.10 -17.85
CA ASN A 251 26.45 7.79 -19.29
C ASN A 251 26.70 9.07 -20.12
N THR A 252 27.01 10.21 -19.49
CA THR A 252 27.42 11.43 -20.18
C THR A 252 28.93 11.43 -20.31
N LEU A 253 29.44 11.39 -21.53
CA LEU A 253 30.86 11.57 -21.81
C LEU A 253 31.29 12.98 -21.35
N SER A 254 32.28 13.07 -20.48
CA SER A 254 32.83 14.37 -20.04
C SER A 254 34.08 14.68 -20.84
N LEU A 255 33.97 15.67 -21.74
CA LEU A 255 35.10 16.17 -22.51
C LEU A 255 35.52 17.52 -21.92
N TRP A 256 36.63 17.52 -21.19
CA TRP A 256 37.25 18.73 -20.67
C TRP A 256 38.09 19.40 -21.77
N ARG A 257 38.22 20.74 -21.71
CA ARG A 257 38.98 21.55 -22.68
C ARG A 257 40.47 21.18 -22.71
N TYR A 258 41.00 20.84 -21.55
CA TYR A 258 42.32 20.25 -21.33
C TYR A 258 42.10 18.90 -20.65
N ARG A 259 42.90 17.88 -21.00
CA ARG A 259 42.79 16.51 -20.47
C ARG A 259 43.95 16.21 -19.54
#